data_AF-A0A317KSD7-F1
#
_entry.id   AF-A0A317KSD7-F1
#
_cell.length_a   1.000
_cell.length_b   1.000
_cell.length_c   1.000
_cell.angle_alpha   90.00
_cell.angle_beta   90.00
_cell.angle_gamma   90.00
#
_symmetry.space_group_name_H-M   'P 1'
#
loop_
_entity.id
_entity.type
_entity.pdbx_description
1 polymer ?
#
loop_
_entity_poly.entity_id
_entity_poly.type
_entity_poly.pdbx_seq_one_letter_code
_entity_poly.pdbx_strand_id
1 'polypeptide(L)'
;MSRADRAVLGAYGAAVCAAAYGSMKLAQALGANALADKDPLPPELRERLLARDPLFVASHWILAGAALVGVVVALAAVRPWGAAVPRRLLLAVAWGLGIFMIARAVGVLGFGFVGDALLLAGVRPPPVEHAALARDLARWDLLLWSPFFLLWGICWTATGRGLAARAPARG
;
A
#
# COMPACT_ATOMS: atom_id res chain seq x y z
N MET A 1 6.20 5.82 -25.53
CA MET A 1 6.88 4.99 -24.51
C MET A 1 6.69 3.52 -24.80
N SER A 2 7.78 2.75 -24.77
CA SER A 2 7.77 1.30 -25.03
C SER A 2 7.13 0.52 -23.86
N ARG A 3 6.81 -0.76 -24.07
CA ARG A 3 6.37 -1.66 -22.99
C ARG A 3 7.44 -1.84 -21.91
N ALA A 4 8.72 -1.83 -22.32
CA ALA A 4 9.84 -1.94 -21.39
C ALA A 4 9.96 -0.70 -20.51
N ASP A 5 9.80 0.50 -21.07
CA ASP A 5 9.86 1.77 -20.32
C ASP A 5 8.78 1.81 -19.23
N ARG A 6 7.57 1.33 -19.54
CA ARG A 6 6.47 1.25 -18.58
C ARG A 6 6.74 0.28 -17.43
N ALA A 7 7.39 -0.85 -17.71
CA ALA A 7 7.77 -1.80 -16.68
C ALA A 7 8.83 -1.22 -15.73
N VAL A 8 9.80 -0.50 -16.29
CA VAL A 8 10.86 0.16 -15.53
C VAL A 8 10.27 1.27 -14.64
N LEU A 9 9.40 2.10 -15.19
CA LEU A 9 8.68 3.12 -14.43
C LEU A 9 7.75 2.50 -13.38
N GLY A 10 7.10 1.37 -13.70
CA GLY A 10 6.31 0.62 -12.72
C GLY A 10 7.14 0.20 -11.51
N ALA A 11 8.34 -0.34 -11.76
CA ALA A 11 9.22 -0.80 -10.70
C ALA A 11 9.74 0.35 -9.83
N TYR A 12 10.20 1.44 -10.46
CA TYR A 12 10.64 2.62 -9.70
C TYR A 12 9.48 3.29 -8.95
N GLY A 13 8.31 3.40 -9.57
CA GLY A 13 7.11 3.91 -8.91
C GLY A 13 6.70 3.06 -7.71
N ALA A 14 6.77 1.73 -7.83
CA ALA A 14 6.48 0.81 -6.74
C ALA A 14 7.50 0.94 -5.60
N ALA A 15 8.79 1.12 -5.94
CA ALA A 15 9.85 1.36 -4.97
C ALA A 15 9.67 2.71 -4.24
N VAL A 16 9.35 3.79 -4.97
CA VAL A 16 9.12 5.12 -4.37
C VAL A 16 7.90 5.10 -3.45
N CYS A 17 6.79 4.50 -3.87
CA CYS A 17 5.61 4.36 -3.02
C CYS A 17 5.91 3.51 -1.78
N ALA A 18 6.61 2.38 -1.95
CA ALA A 18 7.03 1.54 -0.82
C ALA A 18 7.93 2.31 0.15
N ALA A 19 8.90 3.06 -0.35
CA ALA A 19 9.78 3.88 0.47
C ALA A 19 9.00 4.97 1.21
N ALA A 20 8.10 5.70 0.54
CA ALA A 20 7.29 6.74 1.16
C ALA A 20 6.40 6.18 2.28
N TYR A 21 5.70 5.08 2.02
CA TYR A 21 4.87 4.40 3.03
C TYR A 21 5.72 3.85 4.18
N GLY A 22 6.84 3.21 3.86
CA GLY A 22 7.78 2.65 4.83
C GLY A 22 8.39 3.72 5.74
N SER A 23 8.79 4.86 5.19
CA SER A 23 9.30 6.01 5.95
C SER A 23 8.26 6.56 6.91
N MET A 24 7.00 6.65 6.49
CA MET A 24 5.92 7.03 7.39
C MET A 24 5.75 5.99 8.52
N LYS A 25 5.68 4.70 8.19
CA LYS A 25 5.54 3.63 9.20
C LYS A 25 6.73 3.58 10.15
N LEU A 26 7.94 3.84 9.66
CA LEU A 26 9.14 3.98 10.50
C LEU A 26 9.05 5.19 11.42
N ALA A 27 8.64 6.35 10.92
CA ALA A 27 8.46 7.55 11.74
C ALA A 27 7.42 7.31 12.86
N GLN A 28 6.30 6.66 12.52
CA GLN A 28 5.29 6.23 13.49
C GLN A 28 5.86 5.23 14.52
N ALA A 29 6.67 4.26 14.09
CA ALA A 29 7.35 3.32 14.99
C ALA A 29 8.34 4.00 15.95
N LEU A 30 9.02 5.06 15.49
CA LEU A 30 9.93 5.89 16.27
C LEU A 30 9.19 6.86 17.22
N GLY A 31 7.85 6.91 17.14
CA GLY A 31 7.01 7.71 18.02
C GLY A 31 6.63 9.08 17.48
N ALA A 32 6.84 9.35 16.19
CA ALA A 32 6.27 10.51 15.53
C ALA A 32 4.79 10.27 15.22
N ASN A 33 3.92 11.22 15.57
CA ASN A 33 2.48 11.16 15.22
C ASN A 33 2.21 11.50 13.74
N ALA A 34 3.19 11.38 12.85
CA ALA A 34 3.04 11.74 11.43
C ALA A 34 1.93 10.90 10.79
N LEU A 35 0.82 11.53 10.38
CA LEU A 35 -0.39 10.91 9.82
C LEU A 35 -1.09 9.87 10.71
N ALA A 36 -0.63 9.62 11.94
CA ALA A 36 -1.26 8.68 12.86
C ALA A 36 -2.69 9.13 13.25
N ASP A 37 -2.94 10.44 13.22
CA ASP A 37 -4.23 11.09 13.42
C ASP A 37 -5.16 11.01 12.19
N LYS A 38 -4.62 10.63 11.02
CA LYS A 38 -5.28 10.62 9.69
C LYS A 38 -5.32 9.22 9.05
N ASP A 39 -4.75 8.21 9.71
CA ASP A 39 -4.87 6.82 9.33
C ASP A 39 -6.28 6.33 9.74
N PRO A 40 -7.02 5.61 8.88
CA PRO A 40 -8.38 5.14 9.16
C PRO A 40 -8.39 4.00 10.19
N LEU A 41 -8.04 4.33 11.43
CA LEU A 41 -7.97 3.42 12.56
C LEU A 41 -9.22 3.59 13.45
N PRO A 42 -9.83 2.48 13.89
CA PRO A 42 -10.82 2.49 14.96
C PRO A 42 -10.32 3.27 16.20
N PRO A 43 -11.21 3.96 16.93
CA PRO A 43 -10.86 4.83 18.07
C PRO A 43 -10.12 4.10 19.20
N GLU A 44 -10.44 2.82 19.43
CA GLU A 44 -9.73 1.96 20.39
C GLU A 44 -8.25 1.78 20.01
N LEU A 45 -7.95 1.71 18.71
CA LEU A 45 -6.58 1.62 18.21
C LEU A 45 -5.86 2.98 18.27
N ARG A 46 -6.59 4.09 18.20
CA ARG A 46 -6.06 5.46 18.37
C ARG A 46 -5.58 5.70 19.80
N GLU A 47 -6.34 5.26 20.81
CA GLU A 47 -5.90 5.34 22.22
C GLU A 47 -4.68 4.46 22.49
N ARG A 48 -4.64 3.25 21.93
CA ARG A 48 -3.50 2.33 22.03
C ARG A 48 -2.23 2.86 21.35
N LEU A 49 -2.38 3.59 20.25
CA LEU A 49 -1.28 4.28 19.56
C LEU A 49 -0.71 5.42 20.43
N LEU A 50 -1.57 6.25 21.03
CA LEU A 50 -1.16 7.32 21.95
C LEU A 50 -0.56 6.77 23.25
N ALA A 51 -1.02 5.61 23.72
CA ALA A 51 -0.47 4.89 24.88
C ALA A 51 0.82 4.12 24.59
N ARG A 52 1.33 4.15 23.34
CA ARG A 52 2.45 3.32 22.87
C ARG A 52 2.30 1.84 23.20
N ASP A 53 1.12 1.28 22.93
CA ASP A 53 0.89 -0.15 23.06
C ASP A 53 1.98 -0.93 22.30
N PRO A 54 2.73 -1.83 22.97
CA PRO A 54 3.82 -2.59 22.38
C PRO A 54 3.41 -3.32 21.08
N LEU A 55 2.18 -3.84 21.01
CA LEU A 55 1.67 -4.54 19.83
C LEU A 55 1.48 -3.58 18.65
N PHE A 56 1.01 -2.36 18.93
CA PHE A 56 0.77 -1.36 17.91
C PHE A 56 2.10 -0.82 17.35
N VAL A 57 3.07 -0.54 18.21
CA VAL A 57 4.44 -0.15 17.80
C VAL A 57 5.12 -1.26 17.01
N ALA A 58 5.00 -2.53 17.45
CA ALA A 58 5.55 -3.67 16.72
C ALA A 58 4.98 -3.80 15.31
N SER A 59 3.69 -3.53 15.11
CA SER A 59 3.08 -3.56 13.77
C SER A 59 3.67 -2.50 12.83
N HIS A 60 4.04 -1.32 13.34
CA HIS A 60 4.68 -0.26 12.55
C HIS A 60 6.09 -0.66 12.12
N TRP A 61 6.85 -1.30 13.00
CA TRP A 61 8.16 -1.88 12.66
C TRP A 61 8.04 -2.97 11.60
N ILE A 62 7.07 -3.88 11.73
CA ILE A 62 6.82 -4.94 10.76
C ILE A 62 6.47 -4.34 9.38
N LEU A 63 5.59 -3.34 9.34
CA LEU A 63 5.20 -2.68 8.09
C LEU A 63 6.36 -1.88 7.47
N ALA A 64 7.19 -1.23 8.28
CA ALA A 64 8.39 -0.56 7.80
C ALA A 64 9.39 -1.56 7.20
N GLY A 65 9.62 -2.70 7.86
CA GLY A 65 10.43 -3.79 7.34
C GLY A 65 9.86 -4.39 6.05
N ALA A 66 8.56 -4.62 5.99
CA ALA A 66 7.88 -5.12 4.80
C ALA A 66 7.99 -4.13 3.63
N ALA A 67 7.90 -2.82 3.90
CA ALA A 67 8.09 -1.78 2.90
C ALA A 67 9.52 -1.76 2.36
N LEU A 68 10.53 -1.92 3.22
CA LEU A 68 11.92 -2.06 2.79
C LEU A 68 12.13 -3.29 1.88
N VAL A 69 11.55 -4.43 2.24
CA VAL A 69 11.54 -5.63 1.39
C VAL A 69 10.83 -5.32 0.06
N GLY A 70 9.72 -4.60 0.08
CA GLY A 70 9.01 -4.14 -1.12
C GLY A 70 9.89 -3.29 -2.05
N VAL A 71 10.68 -2.36 -1.50
CA VAL A 71 11.67 -1.58 -2.27
C VAL A 71 12.68 -2.50 -2.94
N VAL A 72 13.28 -3.43 -2.18
CA VAL A 72 14.27 -4.37 -2.70
C VAL A 72 13.66 -5.22 -3.81
N VAL A 73 12.46 -5.77 -3.62
CA VAL A 73 11.79 -6.59 -4.63
C VAL A 73 11.46 -5.80 -5.89
N ALA A 74 10.99 -4.55 -5.74
CA ALA A 74 10.71 -3.68 -6.87
C ALA A 74 11.98 -3.41 -7.70
N LEU A 75 13.10 -3.10 -7.03
CA LEU A 75 14.38 -2.90 -7.71
C LEU A 75 14.93 -4.20 -8.31
N ALA A 76 14.74 -5.34 -7.67
CA ALA A 76 15.12 -6.65 -8.20
C ALA A 76 14.45 -6.95 -9.55
N ALA A 77 13.25 -6.42 -9.80
CA ALA A 77 12.56 -6.62 -11.08
C ALA A 77 13.26 -5.94 -12.28
N VAL A 78 14.14 -4.96 -12.03
CA VAL A 78 14.75 -4.12 -13.09
C VAL A 78 16.27 -4.03 -13.02
N ARG A 79 16.89 -4.37 -11.88
CA ARG A 79 18.34 -4.31 -11.70
C ARG A 79 19.01 -5.65 -12.05
N PRO A 80 20.27 -5.63 -12.52
CA PRO A 80 20.97 -6.84 -12.98
C PRO A 80 21.15 -7.90 -11.88
N TRP A 81 21.36 -7.49 -10.62
CA TRP A 81 21.48 -8.40 -9.49
C TRP A 81 20.18 -9.17 -9.19
N GLY A 82 19.03 -8.68 -9.67
CA GLY A 82 17.75 -9.36 -9.51
C GLY A 82 17.62 -10.64 -10.33
N ALA A 83 18.54 -10.90 -11.27
CA ALA A 83 18.61 -12.17 -12.00
C ALA A 83 18.83 -13.39 -11.08
N ALA A 84 19.39 -13.19 -9.88
CA ALA A 84 19.54 -14.23 -8.87
C ALA A 84 18.21 -14.61 -8.19
N VAL A 85 17.17 -13.78 -8.30
CA VAL A 85 15.87 -14.03 -7.64
C VAL A 85 14.95 -14.81 -8.58
N PRO A 86 14.27 -15.87 -8.10
CA PRO A 86 13.35 -16.64 -8.92
C PRO A 86 12.26 -15.75 -9.53
N ARG A 87 12.18 -15.69 -10.86
CA ARG A 87 11.19 -14.86 -11.57
C ARG A 87 9.75 -15.13 -11.14
N ARG A 88 9.42 -16.38 -10.81
CA ARG A 88 8.09 -16.76 -10.32
C ARG A 88 7.75 -16.06 -8.99
N LEU A 89 8.73 -15.91 -8.11
CA LEU A 89 8.57 -15.19 -6.86
C LEU A 89 8.33 -13.70 -7.11
N LEU A 90 9.14 -13.06 -7.97
CA LEU A 90 8.96 -11.65 -8.34
C LEU A 90 7.58 -11.39 -8.97
N LEU A 91 7.11 -12.30 -9.83
CA LEU A 91 5.78 -12.23 -10.42
C LEU A 91 4.67 -12.39 -9.38
N ALA A 92 4.79 -13.38 -8.49
CA ALA A 92 3.80 -13.61 -7.43
C ALA A 92 3.69 -12.39 -6.51
N VAL A 93 4.82 -11.80 -6.10
CA VAL A 93 4.83 -10.60 -5.27
C VAL A 93 4.26 -9.39 -6.01
N ALA A 94 4.71 -9.12 -7.24
CA ALA A 94 4.24 -7.97 -8.01
C ALA A 94 2.74 -8.03 -8.30
N TRP A 95 2.21 -9.20 -8.68
CA TRP A 95 0.77 -9.36 -8.89
C TRP A 95 -0.01 -9.37 -7.58
N GLY A 96 0.49 -10.07 -6.57
CA GLY A 96 -0.16 -10.16 -5.26
C GLY A 96 -0.33 -8.78 -4.62
N LEU A 97 0.77 -8.02 -4.50
CA LEU A 97 0.71 -6.65 -3.98
C LEU A 97 -0.10 -5.73 -4.90
N GLY A 98 0.06 -5.84 -6.21
CA GLY A 98 -0.70 -5.04 -7.16
C GLY A 98 -2.21 -5.19 -7.02
N ILE A 99 -2.69 -6.44 -7.04
CA ILE A 99 -4.11 -6.76 -6.89
C ILE A 99 -4.63 -6.36 -5.51
N PHE A 100 -3.88 -6.68 -4.46
CA PHE A 100 -4.26 -6.35 -3.09
C PHE A 100 -4.46 -4.84 -2.91
N MET A 101 -3.49 -4.03 -3.35
CA MET A 101 -3.57 -2.57 -3.20
C MET A 101 -4.70 -1.95 -4.03
N ILE A 102 -4.95 -2.46 -5.24
CA ILE A 102 -6.07 -2.01 -6.08
C ILE A 102 -7.41 -2.39 -5.43
N ALA A 103 -7.56 -3.63 -4.97
CA ALA A 103 -8.79 -4.10 -4.32
C ALA A 103 -9.11 -3.27 -3.06
N ARG A 104 -8.07 -2.97 -2.27
CA ARG A 104 -8.14 -2.07 -1.12
C ARG A 104 -8.54 -0.65 -1.52
N ALA A 105 -7.92 -0.08 -2.55
CA ALA A 105 -8.25 1.28 -3.00
C ALA A 105 -9.69 1.38 -3.52
N VAL A 106 -10.15 0.39 -4.29
CA VAL A 106 -11.53 0.39 -4.85
C VAL A 106 -12.57 0.25 -3.75
N GLY A 107 -12.30 -0.56 -2.74
CA GLY A 107 -13.17 -0.71 -1.57
C GLY A 107 -13.78 -2.09 -1.37
N VAL A 108 -13.14 -3.14 -1.89
CA VAL A 108 -13.59 -4.54 -1.73
C VAL A 108 -13.72 -4.95 -0.26
N LEU A 109 -12.93 -4.34 0.63
CA LEU A 109 -12.94 -4.60 2.06
C LEU A 109 -13.93 -3.71 2.86
N GLY A 110 -14.78 -2.93 2.17
CA GLY A 110 -15.75 -2.03 2.78
C GLY A 110 -15.22 -0.63 3.12
N PHE A 111 -13.97 -0.33 2.77
CA PHE A 111 -13.31 0.98 2.92
C PHE A 111 -12.37 1.18 1.72
N GLY A 112 -12.21 2.39 1.24
CA GLY A 112 -11.72 2.71 -0.10
C GLY A 112 -12.72 3.57 -0.87
N PHE A 113 -12.44 3.86 -2.15
CA PHE A 113 -13.27 4.76 -2.98
C PHE A 113 -14.78 4.51 -2.87
N VAL A 114 -15.23 3.26 -3.05
CA VAL A 114 -16.65 2.92 -2.99
C VAL A 114 -17.16 2.96 -1.54
N GLY A 115 -16.44 2.32 -0.61
CA GLY A 115 -16.88 2.20 0.78
C GLY A 115 -17.01 3.55 1.49
N ASP A 116 -16.06 4.45 1.24
CA ASP A 116 -16.00 5.77 1.87
C ASP A 116 -16.95 6.74 1.20
N ALA A 117 -17.14 6.67 -0.13
CA ALA A 117 -18.16 7.44 -0.81
C ALA A 117 -19.58 7.07 -0.33
N LEU A 118 -19.87 5.76 -0.19
CA LEU A 118 -21.15 5.30 0.34
C LEU A 118 -21.40 5.74 1.78
N LEU A 119 -20.35 5.76 2.61
CA LEU A 119 -20.45 6.25 3.99
C LEU A 119 -20.69 7.77 4.04
N LEU A 120 -19.96 8.55 3.24
CA LEU A 120 -20.11 10.01 3.22
C LEU A 120 -21.43 10.45 2.55
N ALA A 121 -21.95 9.68 1.61
CA ALA A 121 -23.26 9.89 1.00
C ALA A 121 -24.44 9.50 1.92
N GLY A 122 -24.17 8.92 3.09
CA GLY A 122 -25.21 8.48 4.03
C GLY A 122 -25.95 7.21 3.61
N VAL A 123 -25.49 6.53 2.55
CA VAL A 123 -26.07 5.26 2.09
C VAL A 123 -25.70 4.13 3.05
N ARG A 124 -24.46 4.14 3.56
CA ARG A 124 -24.01 3.23 4.63
C ARG A 124 -23.97 3.99 5.96
N PRO A 125 -24.67 3.52 7.00
CA PRO A 125 -24.64 4.19 8.29
C PRO A 125 -23.24 4.07 8.92
N PRO A 126 -22.68 5.16 9.48
CA PRO A 126 -21.44 5.09 10.24
C PRO A 126 -21.68 4.42 11.60
N PRO A 127 -20.64 3.89 12.26
CA PRO A 127 -20.74 3.38 13.62
C PRO A 127 -21.27 4.45 14.58
N VAL A 128 -22.27 4.10 15.40
CA VAL A 128 -23.03 5.05 16.23
C VAL A 128 -22.14 5.81 17.21
N GLU A 129 -21.22 5.10 17.87
CA GLU A 129 -20.34 5.68 18.89
C GLU A 129 -19.29 6.64 18.32
N HIS A 130 -18.92 6.48 17.04
CA HIS A 130 -17.75 7.15 16.47
C HIS A 130 -18.02 7.76 15.10
N ALA A 131 -19.26 8.19 14.85
CA ALA A 131 -19.72 8.62 13.53
C ALA A 131 -18.95 9.82 12.95
N ALA A 132 -18.53 10.76 13.81
CA ALA A 132 -17.74 11.92 13.38
C ALA A 132 -16.33 11.52 12.93
N LEU A 133 -15.67 10.65 13.71
CA LEU A 133 -14.35 10.11 13.38
C LEU A 133 -14.40 9.28 12.09
N ALA A 134 -15.40 8.40 11.94
CA ALA A 134 -15.56 7.58 10.74
C ALA A 134 -15.68 8.43 9.46
N ARG A 135 -16.40 9.54 9.53
CA ARG A 135 -16.53 10.48 8.39
C ARG A 135 -15.24 11.23 8.10
N ASP A 136 -14.47 11.60 9.11
CA ASP A 136 -13.18 12.27 8.92
C ASP A 136 -12.15 11.32 8.27
N LEU A 137 -12.07 10.09 8.79
CA LEU A 137 -11.19 9.05 8.25
C LEU A 137 -11.56 8.68 6.81
N ALA A 138 -12.84 8.61 6.48
CA ALA A 138 -13.30 8.37 5.11
C ALA A 138 -12.87 9.48 4.14
N ARG A 139 -12.83 10.74 4.58
CA ARG A 139 -12.33 11.85 3.75
C ARG A 139 -10.83 11.73 3.51
N TRP A 140 -10.06 11.44 4.56
CA TRP A 140 -8.62 11.20 4.42
C TRP A 140 -8.33 10.00 3.54
N ASP A 141 -9.13 8.94 3.64
CA ASP A 141 -8.98 7.78 2.78
C ASP A 141 -9.20 8.13 1.31
N LEU A 142 -10.29 8.83 1.00
CA LEU A 142 -10.59 9.24 -0.38
C LEU A 142 -9.58 10.21 -0.97
N LEU A 143 -9.10 11.17 -0.18
CA LEU A 143 -8.25 12.25 -0.67
C LEU A 143 -6.79 11.84 -0.80
N LEU A 144 -6.31 10.93 0.05
CA LEU A 144 -4.90 10.59 0.13
C LEU A 144 -4.66 9.09 -0.06
N TRP A 145 -5.25 8.26 0.80
CA TRP A 145 -4.87 6.85 0.90
C TRP A 145 -5.31 6.02 -0.30
N SER A 146 -6.58 6.08 -0.67
CA SER A 146 -7.13 5.35 -1.82
C SER A 146 -6.42 5.72 -3.13
N PRO A 147 -6.20 7.01 -3.46
CA PRO A 147 -5.37 7.39 -4.61
C PRO A 147 -3.95 6.86 -4.52
N PHE A 148 -3.30 6.95 -3.36
CA PHE A 148 -1.94 6.46 -3.15
C PHE A 148 -1.83 4.94 -3.34
N PHE A 149 -2.73 4.16 -2.71
CA PHE A 149 -2.77 2.71 -2.84
C PHE A 149 -3.12 2.27 -4.27
N LEU A 150 -4.00 2.99 -4.95
CA LEU A 150 -4.31 2.73 -6.36
C LEU A 150 -3.07 2.94 -7.23
N LEU A 151 -2.38 4.07 -7.08
CA LEU A 151 -1.15 4.36 -7.80
C LEU A 151 -0.09 3.28 -7.54
N TRP A 152 0.13 2.94 -6.27
CA TRP A 152 1.10 1.94 -5.87
C TRP A 152 0.77 0.57 -6.47
N GLY A 153 -0.50 0.17 -6.45
CA GLY A 153 -0.98 -1.07 -7.06
C GLY A 153 -0.82 -1.08 -8.59
N ILE A 154 -1.07 0.04 -9.26
CA ILE A 154 -0.83 0.19 -10.71
C ILE A 154 0.67 0.03 -11.03
N CYS A 155 1.55 0.62 -10.23
CA CYS A 155 3.00 0.47 -10.37
C CYS A 155 3.44 -1.00 -10.23
N TRP A 156 2.92 -1.71 -9.23
CA TRP A 156 3.19 -3.14 -9.03
C TRP A 156 2.68 -4.01 -10.18
N THR A 157 1.45 -3.79 -10.65
CA THR A 157 0.90 -4.54 -11.79
C THR A 157 1.64 -4.22 -13.10
N ALA A 158 2.07 -2.99 -13.33
CA ALA A 158 2.93 -2.62 -14.46
C ALA A 158 4.28 -3.36 -14.42
N THR A 159 4.87 -3.48 -13.23
CA THR A 159 6.09 -4.26 -12.99
C THR A 159 5.87 -5.75 -13.32
N GLY A 160 4.80 -6.33 -12.78
CA GLY A 160 4.42 -7.73 -13.01
C GLY A 160 4.16 -8.04 -14.49
N ARG A 161 3.49 -7.13 -15.22
CA ARG A 161 3.30 -7.23 -16.67
C ARG A 161 4.62 -7.21 -17.44
N GLY A 162 5.55 -6.34 -17.04
CA GLY A 162 6.89 -6.27 -17.62
C GLY A 162 7.68 -7.55 -17.41
N LEU A 163 7.67 -8.09 -16.19
CA LEU A 163 8.28 -9.38 -15.88
C LEU A 163 7.66 -10.51 -16.71
N ALA A 164 6.33 -10.53 -16.84
CA ALA A 164 5.59 -11.54 -17.60
C ALA A 164 5.96 -11.54 -19.09
N ALA A 165 6.10 -10.35 -19.69
CA ALA A 165 6.43 -10.17 -21.10
C ALA A 165 7.85 -10.62 -21.48
N ARG A 166 8.79 -10.69 -20.52
CA ARG A 166 10.16 -11.18 -20.71
C ARG A 166 10.27 -12.72 -20.70
N ALA A 167 9.26 -13.44 -21.19
CA ALA A 167 9.29 -14.90 -21.19
C ALA A 167 10.54 -15.43 -21.93
N PRO A 168 11.21 -16.47 -21.43
CA PRO A 168 12.25 -17.13 -22.21
C PRO A 168 11.62 -17.72 -23.47
N ALA A 169 12.29 -17.58 -24.61
CA ALA A 169 12.00 -18.42 -25.77
C ALA A 169 11.97 -19.86 -25.26
N ARG A 170 10.83 -20.55 -25.44
CA ARG A 170 10.74 -21.98 -25.14
C ARG A 170 11.79 -22.65 -26.03
N GLY A 171 12.86 -23.14 -25.43
CA GLY A 171 13.78 -24.10 -26.05
C GLY A 171 13.12 -25.46 -26.18
#